data_AF-A0A0D2QVM1-F1
#
_entry.id   AF-A0A0D2QVM1-F1
#
_cell.length_a   1.000
_cell.length_b   1.000
_cell.length_c   1.000
_cell.angle_alpha   90.00
_cell.angle_beta   90.00
_cell.angle_gamma   90.00
#
_symmetry.space_group_name_H-M   'P 1'
#
loop_
_entity.id
_entity.type
_entity.pdbx_description
1 polymer ?
#
loop_
_entity_poly.entity_id
_entity_poly.type
_entity_poly.pdbx_seq_one_letter_code
_entity_poly.pdbx_strand_id
1 'polypeptide(L)'
;MVSKTEETQLNRLENQVDNGGGGAWEYLCLVRKLKVRRSEKVLKYGLSILNDPKKRSALGPEEWTLYEQVAIAAMDCQCLNVAKDCIKALLKKFPESKRVGRLEGMLLEAKGSWAEAEKAYSSLLEDNPLDQVNSVTTFRPSLPLLLSAFLEKESVVMDKKEI
;
A
#
# COMPACT_ATOMS: atom_id res chain seq x y z
N MET A 1 -2.05 7.63 -18.64
CA MET A 1 -2.21 9.09 -18.45
C MET A 1 -3.67 9.34 -18.13
N VAL A 2 -3.97 10.04 -17.03
CA VAL A 2 -5.37 10.36 -16.64
C VAL A 2 -5.93 11.40 -17.60
N SER A 3 -7.15 11.21 -18.09
CA SER A 3 -7.79 12.20 -18.98
C SER A 3 -8.28 13.42 -18.18
N LYS A 4 -8.38 14.58 -18.84
CA LYS A 4 -8.93 15.81 -18.23
C LYS A 4 -10.33 15.60 -17.63
N THR A 5 -11.15 14.78 -18.28
CA THR A 5 -12.50 14.43 -17.81
C THR A 5 -12.44 13.62 -16.52
N GLU A 6 -11.56 12.61 -16.45
CA GLU A 6 -11.38 11.78 -15.25
C GLU A 6 -10.83 12.59 -14.08
N GLU A 7 -9.87 13.49 -14.32
CA GLU A 7 -9.34 14.40 -13.30
C GLU A 7 -10.41 15.36 -12.77
N THR A 8 -11.23 15.93 -13.67
CA THR A 8 -12.34 16.80 -13.29
C THR A 8 -13.37 16.05 -12.44
N GLN A 9 -13.71 14.82 -12.85
CA GLN A 9 -14.63 13.96 -12.10
C GLN A 9 -14.07 13.60 -10.72
N LEU A 10 -12.78 13.27 -10.64
CA LEU A 10 -12.09 12.96 -9.39
C LEU A 10 -12.14 14.14 -8.42
N ASN A 11 -11.75 15.34 -8.87
CA ASN A 11 -11.75 16.54 -8.03
C ASN A 11 -13.18 16.92 -7.58
N ARG A 12 -14.18 16.74 -8.45
CA ARG A 12 -15.60 16.95 -8.09
C ARG A 12 -16.02 15.99 -6.97
N LEU A 13 -15.72 14.70 -7.09
CA LEU A 13 -16.04 13.71 -6.07
C LEU A 13 -15.29 13.99 -4.77
N GLU A 14 -14.01 14.35 -4.84
CA GLU A 14 -13.21 14.71 -3.67
C GLU A 14 -13.87 15.84 -2.88
N ASN A 15 -14.24 16.94 -3.56
CA ASN A 15 -14.95 18.07 -2.96
C ASN A 15 -16.31 17.66 -2.39
N GLN A 16 -17.08 16.82 -3.09
CA GLN A 16 -18.37 16.36 -2.58
C GLN A 16 -18.21 15.59 -1.27
N VAL A 17 -17.24 14.68 -1.19
CA VAL A 17 -16.98 13.88 0.01
C VAL A 17 -16.47 14.75 1.16
N ASP A 18 -15.57 15.71 0.89
CA ASP A 18 -15.07 16.64 1.92
C ASP A 18 -16.19 17.47 2.55
N ASN A 19 -17.21 17.83 1.78
CA ASN A 19 -18.38 18.60 2.24
C ASN A 19 -19.51 17.70 2.78
N GLY A 20 -19.27 16.39 2.97
CA GLY A 20 -20.25 15.47 3.54
C GLY A 20 -21.39 15.07 2.60
N GLY A 21 -21.28 15.35 1.30
CA GLY A 21 -22.30 15.05 0.28
C GLY A 21 -22.40 13.57 -0.13
N GLY A 22 -21.82 12.65 0.65
CA GLY A 22 -21.73 11.22 0.31
C GLY A 22 -20.75 10.93 -0.84
N GLY A 23 -20.83 9.74 -1.43
CA GLY A 23 -19.99 9.38 -2.58
C GLY A 23 -18.58 8.88 -2.23
N ALA A 24 -18.32 8.57 -0.95
CA ALA A 24 -16.98 8.22 -0.47
C ALA A 24 -16.44 6.95 -1.15
N TRP A 25 -17.28 5.93 -1.34
CA TRP A 25 -16.86 4.69 -1.98
C TRP A 25 -16.58 4.86 -3.47
N GLU A 26 -17.39 5.67 -4.16
CA GLU A 26 -17.24 6.02 -5.57
C GLU A 26 -15.93 6.79 -5.80
N TYR A 27 -15.61 7.74 -4.92
CA TYR A 27 -14.33 8.44 -4.91
C TYR A 27 -13.16 7.45 -4.74
N LEU A 28 -13.22 6.57 -3.74
CA LEU A 28 -12.15 5.59 -3.48
C LEU A 28 -11.96 4.61 -4.64
N CYS A 29 -13.04 4.17 -5.27
CA CYS A 29 -13.01 3.36 -6.49
C CYS A 29 -12.32 4.09 -7.64
N LEU A 30 -12.63 5.37 -7.84
CA LEU A 30 -12.02 6.16 -8.90
C LEU A 30 -10.53 6.42 -8.65
N VAL A 31 -10.14 6.75 -7.41
CA VAL A 31 -8.72 6.87 -7.02
C VAL A 31 -7.95 5.58 -7.35
N ARG A 32 -8.50 4.42 -6.99
CA ARG A 32 -7.93 3.10 -7.27
C ARG A 32 -7.84 2.82 -8.77
N LYS A 33 -8.91 3.09 -9.53
CA LYS A 33 -8.98 2.90 -10.99
C LYS A 33 -7.93 3.75 -11.72
N LEU A 34 -7.80 5.02 -11.33
CA LEU A 34 -6.87 5.97 -11.96
C LEU A 34 -5.43 5.83 -11.46
N LYS A 35 -5.19 5.02 -10.42
CA LYS A 35 -3.88 4.81 -9.78
C LYS A 35 -3.20 6.12 -9.36
N VAL A 36 -3.99 7.07 -8.88
CA VAL A 36 -3.50 8.38 -8.41
C VAL A 36 -3.18 8.34 -6.91
N ARG A 37 -2.12 9.05 -6.51
CA ARG A 37 -1.71 9.11 -5.11
C ARG A 37 -2.50 10.19 -4.37
N ARG A 38 -3.44 9.76 -3.53
CA ARG A 38 -4.32 10.58 -2.68
C ARG A 38 -4.37 10.02 -1.25
N SER A 39 -3.22 9.58 -0.73
CA SER A 39 -3.14 8.70 0.44
C SER A 39 -3.83 9.27 1.69
N GLU A 40 -3.68 10.56 1.99
CA GLU A 40 -4.38 11.19 3.12
C GLU A 40 -5.91 11.13 3.00
N LYS A 41 -6.44 11.45 1.81
CA LYS A 41 -7.88 11.41 1.51
C LYS A 41 -8.40 9.97 1.53
N VAL A 42 -7.64 9.04 0.94
CA VAL A 42 -7.97 7.61 0.94
C VAL A 42 -8.04 7.07 2.36
N LEU A 43 -7.06 7.40 3.20
CA LEU A 43 -7.02 7.01 4.60
C LEU A 43 -8.21 7.57 5.37
N LYS A 44 -8.46 8.89 5.26
CA LYS A 44 -9.57 9.59 5.92
C LYS A 44 -10.92 8.95 5.58
N TYR A 45 -11.22 8.82 4.28
CA TYR A 45 -12.54 8.34 3.84
C TYR A 45 -12.68 6.84 4.02
N GLY A 46 -11.62 6.07 3.78
CA GLY A 46 -11.64 4.62 3.97
C GLY A 46 -11.88 4.26 5.43
N LEU A 47 -11.22 4.92 6.38
CA LEU A 47 -11.50 4.75 7.81
C LEU A 47 -12.94 5.12 8.17
N SER A 48 -13.49 6.19 7.57
CA SER A 48 -14.88 6.58 7.83
C SER A 48 -15.90 5.49 7.43
N ILE A 49 -15.57 4.69 6.41
CA ILE A 49 -16.38 3.54 5.98
C ILE A 49 -16.11 2.32 6.87
N LEU A 50 -14.83 1.99 7.13
CA LEU A 50 -14.45 0.81 7.92
C LEU A 50 -14.90 0.88 9.38
N ASN A 51 -14.99 2.08 9.95
CA ASN A 51 -15.45 2.32 11.32
C ASN A 51 -16.97 2.34 11.46
N ASP A 52 -17.72 2.40 10.34
CA ASP A 52 -19.18 2.32 10.33
C ASP A 52 -19.60 0.91 9.89
N PRO A 53 -20.08 0.05 10.82
CA PRO A 53 -20.42 -1.33 10.49
C PRO A 53 -21.46 -1.47 9.38
N LYS A 54 -22.39 -0.51 9.25
CA LYS A 54 -23.44 -0.54 8.22
C LYS A 54 -22.86 -0.22 6.85
N LYS A 55 -22.02 0.82 6.76
CA LYS A 55 -21.35 1.18 5.49
C LYS A 55 -20.37 0.10 5.06
N ARG A 56 -19.60 -0.45 6.01
CA ARG A 56 -18.65 -1.53 5.74
C ARG A 56 -19.34 -2.77 5.20
N SER A 57 -20.39 -3.27 5.88
CA SER A 57 -21.09 -4.48 5.44
C SER A 57 -21.84 -4.29 4.11
N ALA A 58 -22.30 -3.08 3.81
CA ALA A 58 -22.94 -2.75 2.53
C ALA A 58 -22.00 -2.90 1.32
N LEU A 59 -20.67 -2.90 1.51
CA LEU A 59 -19.71 -3.15 0.44
C LEU A 59 -19.65 -4.61 0.00
N GLY A 60 -20.13 -5.54 0.83
CA GLY A 60 -20.04 -6.98 0.57
C GLY A 60 -18.58 -7.42 0.31
N PRO A 61 -18.28 -8.14 -0.79
CA PRO A 61 -16.93 -8.57 -1.10
C PRO A 61 -15.90 -7.45 -1.26
N GLU A 62 -16.32 -6.23 -1.62
CA GLU A 62 -15.42 -5.10 -1.81
C GLU A 62 -14.86 -4.54 -0.49
N GLU A 63 -15.41 -4.95 0.67
CA GLU A 63 -14.87 -4.53 1.97
C GLU A 63 -13.40 -4.90 2.12
N TRP A 64 -13.00 -6.05 1.59
CA TRP A 64 -11.62 -6.55 1.67
C TRP A 64 -10.70 -5.70 0.80
N THR A 65 -11.16 -5.30 -0.38
CA THR A 65 -10.42 -4.38 -1.23
C THR A 65 -10.24 -3.02 -0.56
N LEU A 66 -11.24 -2.54 0.19
CA LEU A 66 -11.12 -1.33 0.97
C LEU A 66 -10.05 -1.46 2.08
N TYR A 67 -10.00 -2.58 2.81
CA TYR A 67 -8.96 -2.82 3.80
C TYR A 67 -7.55 -2.74 3.21
N GLU A 68 -7.33 -3.34 2.03
CA GLU A 68 -6.03 -3.27 1.35
C GLU A 68 -5.68 -1.84 0.94
N GLN A 69 -6.64 -1.13 0.35
CA GLN A 69 -6.47 0.26 -0.09
C GLN A 69 -6.14 1.18 1.11
N VAL A 70 -6.82 0.99 2.24
CA VAL A 70 -6.56 1.73 3.49
C VAL A 70 -5.20 1.35 4.07
N ALA A 71 -4.81 0.07 4.04
CA ALA A 71 -3.50 -0.35 4.55
C ALA A 71 -2.35 0.34 3.80
N ILE A 72 -2.40 0.38 2.47
CA ILE A 72 -1.41 1.06 1.63
C ILE A 72 -1.38 2.57 1.92
N ALA A 73 -2.55 3.21 1.95
CA ALA A 73 -2.65 4.64 2.24
C ALA A 73 -2.20 4.99 3.67
N ALA A 74 -2.44 4.10 4.64
CA ALA A 74 -1.98 4.25 6.01
C ALA A 74 -0.46 4.18 6.11
N MET A 75 0.18 3.24 5.39
CA MET A 75 1.63 3.18 5.31
C MET A 75 2.19 4.48 4.72
N ASP A 76 1.62 4.96 3.61
CA ASP A 76 2.04 6.20 2.94
C ASP A 76 2.00 7.42 3.88
N CYS A 77 1.02 7.42 4.80
CA CYS A 77 0.82 8.48 5.79
C CYS A 77 1.52 8.18 7.14
N GLN A 78 2.41 7.19 7.20
CA GLN A 78 3.11 6.74 8.42
C GLN A 78 2.19 6.36 9.59
N CYS A 79 0.93 6.04 9.30
CA CYS A 79 -0.06 5.56 10.26
C CYS A 79 0.02 4.03 10.40
N LEU A 80 1.19 3.53 10.84
CA LEU A 80 1.54 2.11 10.80
C LEU A 80 0.62 1.21 11.66
N ASN A 81 0.02 1.75 12.71
CA ASN A 81 -0.95 1.03 13.54
C ASN A 81 -2.22 0.69 12.73
N VAL A 82 -2.74 1.65 11.97
CA VAL A 82 -3.91 1.44 11.10
C VAL A 82 -3.60 0.42 10.02
N ALA A 83 -2.43 0.51 9.39
CA ALA A 83 -1.99 -0.47 8.41
C ALA A 83 -1.93 -1.88 9.01
N LYS A 84 -1.33 -2.03 10.19
CA LYS A 84 -1.23 -3.29 10.93
C LYS A 84 -2.60 -3.88 11.23
N ASP A 85 -3.56 -3.08 11.67
CA ASP A 85 -4.90 -3.56 12.00
C ASP A 85 -5.70 -3.97 10.77
N CYS A 86 -5.55 -3.24 9.65
CA CYS A 86 -6.13 -3.63 8.36
C CYS A 86 -5.57 -4.97 7.87
N ILE A 87 -4.24 -5.16 7.93
CA ILE A 87 -3.58 -6.39 7.52
C ILE A 87 -3.99 -7.56 8.42
N LYS A 88 -4.09 -7.38 9.74
CA LYS A 88 -4.61 -8.42 10.65
C LYS A 88 -6.03 -8.85 10.29
N ALA A 89 -6.91 -7.91 9.95
CA ALA A 89 -8.26 -8.24 9.52
C ALA A 89 -8.26 -9.06 8.22
N LEU A 90 -7.38 -8.70 7.27
CA LEU A 90 -7.19 -9.44 6.02
C LEU A 90 -6.64 -10.85 6.26
N LEU A 91 -5.62 -11.02 7.11
CA LEU A 91 -5.06 -12.34 7.46
C LEU A 91 -6.09 -13.24 8.13
N LYS A 92 -6.93 -12.69 9.02
CA LYS A 92 -8.00 -13.47 9.66
C LYS A 92 -8.99 -14.03 8.63
N LYS A 93 -9.23 -13.31 7.54
CA LYS A 93 -10.13 -13.73 6.46
C LYS A 93 -9.42 -14.63 5.44
N PHE A 94 -8.16 -14.36 5.14
CA PHE A 94 -7.36 -14.98 4.10
C PHE A 94 -5.96 -15.36 4.63
N PRO A 95 -5.85 -16.38 5.50
CA PRO A 95 -4.62 -16.67 6.25
C PRO A 95 -3.42 -17.05 5.36
N GLU A 96 -3.66 -17.65 4.21
CA GLU A 96 -2.61 -18.11 3.29
C GLU A 96 -2.50 -17.22 2.03
N SER A 97 -3.09 -16.03 2.06
CA SER A 97 -3.08 -15.15 0.90
C SER A 97 -1.72 -14.49 0.71
N LYS A 98 -1.02 -14.87 -0.35
CA LYS A 98 0.22 -14.20 -0.81
C LYS A 98 0.03 -12.69 -1.00
N ARG A 99 -1.16 -12.26 -1.41
CA ARG A 99 -1.49 -10.83 -1.56
C ARG A 99 -1.44 -10.10 -0.22
N VAL A 100 -1.89 -10.74 0.85
CA VAL A 100 -1.82 -10.20 2.21
C VAL A 100 -0.38 -10.28 2.74
N GLY A 101 0.34 -11.38 2.47
CA GLY A 101 1.77 -11.49 2.79
C GLY A 101 2.62 -10.38 2.16
N ARG A 102 2.31 -9.95 0.93
CA ARG A 102 2.97 -8.77 0.32
C ARG A 102 2.71 -7.48 1.09
N LEU A 103 1.51 -7.29 1.63
CA LEU A 103 1.19 -6.12 2.47
C LEU A 103 1.94 -6.17 3.80
N GLU A 104 2.16 -7.36 4.38
CA GLU A 104 3.02 -7.51 5.56
C GLU A 104 4.46 -7.10 5.27
N GLY A 105 5.02 -7.56 4.15
CA GLY A 105 6.33 -7.12 3.67
C GLY A 105 6.41 -5.59 3.52
N MET A 106 5.41 -4.98 2.87
CA MET A 106 5.36 -3.52 2.69
C MET A 106 5.29 -2.78 4.03
N LEU A 107 4.59 -3.34 5.03
CA LEU A 107 4.52 -2.78 6.37
C LEU A 107 5.88 -2.84 7.08
N LEU A 108 6.67 -3.90 6.85
CA LEU A 108 8.02 -4.03 7.38
C LEU A 108 8.96 -3.01 6.74
N GLU A 109 8.87 -2.79 5.42
CA GLU A 109 9.58 -1.71 4.74
C GLU A 109 9.20 -0.34 5.31
N ALA A 110 7.91 -0.07 5.49
CA ALA A 110 7.41 1.19 6.04
C ALA A 110 7.87 1.44 7.49
N LYS A 111 8.20 0.38 8.24
CA LYS A 111 8.81 0.46 9.59
C LYS A 111 10.33 0.64 9.56
N GLY A 112 10.98 0.39 8.43
CA GLY A 112 12.44 0.33 8.31
C GLY A 112 13.05 -1.02 8.72
N SER A 113 12.25 -2.07 8.90
CA SER A 113 12.70 -3.43 9.23
C SER A 113 13.13 -4.19 7.97
N TRP A 114 14.16 -3.70 7.27
CA TRP A 114 14.55 -4.20 5.95
C TRP A 114 14.89 -5.69 5.90
N ALA A 115 15.60 -6.21 6.90
CA ALA A 115 15.97 -7.63 6.95
C ALA A 115 14.75 -8.56 7.11
N GLU A 116 13.75 -8.12 7.88
CA GLU A 116 12.50 -8.86 8.04
C GLU A 116 11.65 -8.79 6.77
N ALA A 117 11.62 -7.62 6.10
CA ALA A 117 10.94 -7.45 4.82
C ALA A 117 11.53 -8.36 3.74
N GLU A 118 12.86 -8.37 3.62
CA GLU A 118 13.58 -9.25 2.69
C GLU A 118 13.24 -10.72 2.93
N LYS A 119 13.30 -11.18 4.19
CA LYS A 119 12.92 -12.55 4.55
C LYS A 119 11.48 -12.86 4.17
N ALA A 120 10.55 -11.95 4.43
CA ALA A 120 9.14 -12.12 4.09
C ALA A 120 8.95 -12.24 2.57
N TYR A 121 9.60 -11.39 1.78
CA TYR A 121 9.52 -11.48 0.32
C TYR A 121 10.17 -12.72 -0.25
N SER A 122 11.32 -13.15 0.27
CA SER A 122 11.98 -14.39 -0.16
C SER A 122 11.07 -15.59 0.02
N SER A 123 10.39 -15.71 1.18
CA SER A 123 9.43 -16.81 1.41
C SER A 123 8.25 -16.80 0.43
N LEU A 124 7.83 -15.61 -0.05
CA LEU A 124 6.75 -15.51 -1.04
C LEU A 124 7.20 -15.90 -2.45
N LEU A 125 8.47 -15.66 -2.80
CA LEU A 125 9.06 -15.97 -4.11
C LEU A 125 9.41 -17.45 -4.26
N GLU A 126 9.84 -18.11 -3.19
CA GLU A 126 10.08 -19.56 -3.17
C GLU A 126 8.84 -20.35 -3.63
N ASP A 127 7.65 -19.85 -3.31
CA ASP A 127 6.38 -20.49 -3.70
C ASP A 127 5.92 -20.15 -5.14
N ASN A 128 6.50 -19.18 -5.83
CA ASN A 128 6.21 -18.84 -7.24
C ASN A 128 7.29 -17.92 -7.86
N PRO A 129 8.23 -18.45 -8.65
CA PRO A 129 9.34 -17.68 -9.22
C PRO A 129 8.94 -16.52 -10.16
N LEU A 130 7.69 -16.49 -10.65
CA LEU A 130 7.20 -15.50 -11.61
C LEU A 130 6.50 -14.29 -10.95
N ASP A 131 6.29 -14.28 -9.63
CA ASP A 131 5.57 -13.20 -8.92
C ASP A 131 6.45 -11.95 -8.66
N GLN A 132 7.58 -11.84 -9.39
CA GLN A 132 8.67 -10.88 -9.19
C GLN A 132 8.31 -9.41 -9.51
N VAL A 133 7.08 -9.12 -9.90
CA VAL A 133 6.66 -7.82 -10.41
C VAL A 133 5.54 -7.28 -9.53
N ASN A 134 5.88 -6.39 -8.58
CA ASN A 134 5.08 -5.24 -8.09
C ASN A 134 5.40 -4.81 -6.63
N SER A 135 6.26 -5.50 -5.87
CA SER A 135 6.54 -5.13 -4.46
C SER A 135 7.49 -3.94 -4.29
N VAL A 136 8.44 -3.73 -5.22
CA VAL A 136 9.53 -2.75 -5.05
C VAL A 136 9.19 -1.36 -5.60
N THR A 137 8.17 -1.22 -6.45
CA THR A 137 8.00 -0.01 -7.29
C THR A 137 6.99 1.01 -6.79
N THR A 138 6.19 0.72 -5.76
CA THR A 138 5.02 1.55 -5.41
C THR A 138 5.22 2.44 -4.19
N PHE A 139 6.28 2.24 -3.40
CA PHE A 139 6.47 2.97 -2.13
C PHE A 139 7.63 3.98 -2.10
N ARG A 140 8.37 4.21 -3.19
CA ARG A 140 9.36 5.32 -3.22
C ARG A 140 9.71 5.86 -4.61
N PRO A 141 9.45 7.16 -4.92
CA PRO A 141 10.21 7.88 -5.92
C PRO A 141 11.51 8.39 -5.27
N SER A 142 12.46 7.49 -4.98
CA SER A 142 13.86 7.88 -4.75
C SER A 142 14.75 6.65 -4.88
N LEU A 143 14.88 6.18 -6.12
CA LEU A 143 15.87 5.21 -6.58
C LEU A 143 17.36 5.62 -6.37
N PRO A 144 17.78 6.88 -6.05
CA PRO A 144 19.21 7.16 -5.89
C PRO A 144 19.86 6.53 -4.65
N LEU A 145 19.11 6.21 -3.59
CA LEU A 145 19.70 5.77 -2.31
C LEU A 145 20.04 4.27 -2.25
N LEU A 146 19.32 3.43 -3.01
CA LEU A 146 19.64 2.00 -3.08
C LEU A 146 20.87 1.74 -3.96
N LEU A 147 21.05 2.50 -5.04
CA LEU A 147 22.26 2.40 -5.84
C LEU A 147 23.47 2.95 -5.07
N SER A 148 23.32 4.03 -4.29
CA SER A 148 24.42 4.55 -3.46
C SER A 148 24.79 3.59 -2.32
N ALA A 149 23.80 3.01 -1.63
CA ALA A 149 24.07 2.07 -0.53
C ALA A 149 24.57 0.70 -1.02
N PHE A 150 24.19 0.29 -2.24
CA PHE A 150 24.71 -0.94 -2.87
C PHE A 150 26.15 -0.75 -3.36
N LEU A 151 26.47 0.41 -3.97
CA LEU A 151 27.83 0.76 -4.38
C LEU A 151 28.77 1.00 -3.18
N GLU A 152 28.30 1.60 -2.09
CA GLU A 152 29.10 1.77 -0.86
C GLU A 152 29.43 0.43 -0.18
N LYS A 153 28.53 -0.56 -0.25
CA LYS A 153 28.81 -1.91 0.25
C LYS A 153 29.83 -2.64 -0.61
N GLU A 154 29.81 -2.47 -1.94
CA GLU A 154 30.82 -3.07 -2.83
C GLU A 154 32.20 -2.42 -2.66
N SER A 155 32.29 -1.09 -2.47
CA SER A 155 33.58 -0.42 -2.22
C SER A 155 34.23 -0.84 -0.91
N VAL A 156 33.44 -1.05 0.15
CA VAL A 156 33.97 -1.50 1.47
C VAL A 156 34.39 -2.98 1.44
N VAL A 157 33.82 -3.79 0.56
CA VAL A 157 34.18 -5.22 0.41
C VAL A 157 35.42 -5.40 -0.48
N MET A 158 35.64 -4.50 -1.45
CA MET A 158 36.83 -4.53 -2.30
C MET A 158 38.12 -4.11 -1.55
N ASP A 159 38.04 -3.18 -0.60
CA ASP A 159 39.21 -2.73 0.19
C ASP A 159 39.69 -3.75 1.25
N LYS A 160 38.92 -4.80 1.56
CA LYS A 160 39.29 -5.82 2.56
C LYS A 160 39.84 -7.11 1.97
N LYS A 161 40.08 -7.17 0.66
CA LYS A 161 40.68 -8.32 -0.03
C LYS A 161 42.11 -8.09 -0.52
N GLU A 162 42.68 -6.91 -0.32
CA GLU A 162 44.09 -6.59 -0.62
C GLU A 162 44.84 -6.08 0.61
N ILE A 163 44.87 -6.84 1.71
CA ILE A 163 45.94 -6.82 2.73
C ILE A 163 46.15 -8.24 3.25
#